data_AF-B4IB46-F1
#
_entry.id   AF-B4IB46-F1
#
_cell.length_a   1.000
_cell.length_b   1.000
_cell.length_c   1.000
_cell.angle_alpha   90.00
_cell.angle_beta   90.00
_cell.angle_gamma   90.00
#
_symmetry.space_group_name_H-M   'P 1'
#
loop_
_entity.id
_entity.type
_entity.pdbx_description
1 polymer ?
#
loop_
_entity_poly.entity_id
_entity_poly.type
_entity_poly.pdbx_seq_one_letter_code
_entity_poly.pdbx_strand_id
1 'polypeptide(L)'
;MRKIGSEEYASTGGILRQLEQTALLSGRSESMTWLTPSNCLPIWSRRLGRNVEGCQRHCDATRSQNFDVELTGRLWSLWGGLHPRAPWFDGKVRGRQTLGCCVVACCVASTFRHLGEWSGKLLDAIVVNGDRYYRASVEQSQRWDLHLGVDDMCSECETCDTWCNLSWWPSGTSIVPQPAPEHMSLLEGLNYFFTRFQFGVLECQERRFSFGHSSSRDGGYFLFDCSAWDDPLFPDDMGASYVLLAKQLQMLLYCVVVTLNVRRRNVEFRLYNVDEARLPGDARKCIEGEP
;
A
#
# COMPACT_ATOMS: atom_id res chain seq x y z
N MET A 1 -26.94 31.04 -11.15
CA MET A 1 -26.47 31.07 -9.74
C MET A 1 -27.11 29.92 -8.98
N ARG A 2 -26.42 28.78 -8.84
CA ARG A 2 -26.81 27.71 -7.91
C ARG A 2 -25.94 27.83 -6.67
N LYS A 3 -26.58 27.91 -5.50
CA LYS A 3 -25.93 27.94 -4.19
C LYS A 3 -25.14 26.64 -4.00
N ILE A 4 -23.82 26.76 -3.91
CA ILE A 4 -22.94 25.73 -3.35
C ILE A 4 -23.02 25.96 -1.84
N GLY A 5 -23.72 25.10 -1.13
CA GLY A 5 -23.92 25.24 0.30
C GLY A 5 -24.32 23.92 0.94
N SER A 6 -23.51 23.54 1.94
CA SER A 6 -23.84 22.75 3.14
C SER A 6 -23.77 21.22 3.16
N GLU A 7 -23.25 20.51 2.15
CA GLU A 7 -23.04 19.04 2.28
C GLU A 7 -21.63 18.62 2.75
N GLU A 8 -20.62 19.49 2.66
CA GLU A 8 -19.20 19.15 2.95
C GLU A 8 -18.85 18.94 4.43
N TYR A 9 -19.69 19.38 5.37
CA TYR A 9 -19.39 19.31 6.81
C TYR A 9 -19.97 18.08 7.53
N ALA A 10 -20.89 17.34 6.90
CA ALA A 10 -21.68 16.31 7.58
C ALA A 10 -20.98 14.93 7.69
N SER A 11 -19.86 14.70 7.00
CA SER A 11 -19.17 13.40 6.94
C SER A 11 -17.94 13.31 7.86
N THR A 12 -17.15 14.38 7.94
CA THR A 12 -15.82 14.40 8.56
C THR A 12 -15.85 14.24 10.09
N GLY A 13 -16.82 14.89 10.76
CA GLY A 13 -16.99 14.78 12.22
C GLY A 13 -17.47 13.40 12.69
N GLY A 14 -18.21 12.67 11.82
CA GLY A 14 -18.62 11.29 12.08
C GLY A 14 -17.46 10.31 12.01
N ILE A 15 -16.61 10.45 10.99
CA ILE A 15 -15.39 9.65 10.82
C ILE A 15 -14.41 9.89 11.97
N LEU A 16 -14.21 11.15 12.38
CA LEU A 16 -13.36 11.48 13.54
C LEU A 16 -13.91 10.87 14.84
N ARG A 17 -15.20 11.04 15.14
CA ARG A 17 -15.82 10.41 16.33
C ARG A 17 -15.71 8.90 16.28
N GLN A 18 -15.89 8.28 15.12
CA GLN A 18 -15.70 6.85 14.99
C GLN A 18 -14.24 6.46 15.19
N LEU A 19 -13.27 7.11 14.56
CA LEU A 19 -11.84 6.84 14.76
C LEU A 19 -11.40 7.06 16.23
N GLU A 20 -12.00 8.00 16.94
CA GLU A 20 -11.82 8.21 18.39
C GLU A 20 -12.49 7.13 19.23
N GLN A 21 -13.69 6.68 18.86
CA GLN A 21 -14.43 5.61 19.53
C GLN A 21 -13.93 4.20 19.18
N THR A 22 -13.24 4.01 18.05
CA THR A 22 -12.75 2.70 17.59
C THR A 22 -11.58 2.21 18.44
N ALA A 23 -10.95 3.09 19.24
CA ALA A 23 -10.06 2.68 20.34
C ALA A 23 -10.75 1.75 21.36
N LEU A 24 -12.10 1.67 21.37
CA LEU A 24 -12.90 0.82 22.24
C LEU A 24 -13.55 -0.39 21.54
N LEU A 25 -13.47 -0.52 20.21
CA LEU A 25 -14.16 -1.58 19.47
C LEU A 25 -13.23 -2.78 19.24
N SER A 26 -13.30 -3.75 20.15
CA SER A 26 -12.80 -5.10 19.90
C SER A 26 -13.71 -5.83 18.90
N GLY A 27 -13.10 -6.30 17.81
CA GLY A 27 -13.36 -7.61 17.22
C GLY A 27 -14.72 -7.93 16.57
N ARG A 28 -15.56 -6.96 16.19
CA ARG A 28 -16.83 -7.30 15.51
C ARG A 28 -17.03 -6.50 14.24
N SER A 29 -16.55 -7.03 13.11
CA SER A 29 -16.84 -6.63 11.71
C SER A 29 -16.14 -5.38 11.17
N GLU A 30 -15.07 -5.57 10.40
CA GLU A 30 -14.59 -4.55 9.48
C GLU A 30 -15.62 -4.34 8.37
N SER A 31 -16.30 -3.20 8.35
CA SER A 31 -17.22 -2.86 7.27
C SER A 31 -17.00 -1.43 6.80
N MET A 32 -16.89 -1.24 5.50
CA MET A 32 -16.89 0.10 4.90
C MET A 32 -18.10 0.95 5.27
N THR A 33 -19.26 0.31 5.45
CA THR A 33 -20.51 1.01 5.84
C THR A 33 -20.41 1.64 7.22
N TRP A 34 -19.37 1.30 8.00
CA TRP A 34 -19.06 1.91 9.28
C TRP A 34 -18.03 3.03 9.18
N LEU A 35 -17.30 3.16 8.07
CA LEU A 35 -16.14 4.06 7.96
C LEU A 35 -16.36 5.22 6.99
N THR A 36 -17.31 5.09 6.06
CA THR A 36 -17.73 6.15 5.14
C THR A 36 -19.19 5.90 4.76
N PRO A 37 -20.11 6.87 4.96
CA PRO A 37 -21.43 6.81 4.34
C PRO A 37 -21.32 6.61 2.82
N SER A 38 -22.35 6.03 2.20
CA SER A 38 -22.49 5.96 0.75
C SER A 38 -22.14 7.32 0.12
N ASN A 39 -21.24 7.34 -0.85
CA ASN A 39 -20.79 8.54 -1.60
C ASN A 39 -19.86 9.50 -0.84
N CYS A 40 -19.23 9.09 0.27
CA CYS A 40 -18.16 9.87 0.87
C CYS A 40 -16.79 9.50 0.28
N LEU A 41 -16.03 10.52 -0.11
CA LEU A 41 -14.66 10.36 -0.58
C LEU A 41 -13.74 9.94 0.58
N PRO A 42 -12.72 9.08 0.35
CA PRO A 42 -11.68 8.80 1.32
C PRO A 42 -11.06 10.09 1.86
N ILE A 43 -10.70 10.12 3.14
CA ILE A 43 -10.18 11.35 3.76
C ILE A 43 -8.89 11.86 3.13
N TRP A 44 -8.16 11.05 2.35
CA TRP A 44 -6.96 11.43 1.61
C TRP A 44 -7.22 11.69 0.11
N SER A 45 -8.47 11.56 -0.37
CA SER A 45 -8.84 11.72 -1.79
C SER A 45 -8.39 13.07 -2.36
N ARG A 46 -7.69 13.07 -3.50
CA ARG A 46 -7.24 14.29 -4.19
C ARG A 46 -8.39 15.11 -4.79
N ARG A 47 -9.62 14.60 -4.76
CA ARG A 47 -10.83 15.39 -5.04
C ARG A 47 -11.17 16.37 -3.91
N LEU A 48 -10.60 16.18 -2.71
CA LEU A 48 -10.76 17.09 -1.57
C LEU A 48 -9.65 18.16 -1.57
N GLY A 49 -10.05 19.43 -1.60
CA GLY A 49 -9.11 20.57 -1.52
C GLY A 49 -8.59 20.87 -0.10
N ARG A 50 -9.21 20.25 0.92
CA ARG A 50 -8.87 20.43 2.34
C ARG A 50 -8.77 19.08 3.03
N ASN A 51 -7.94 19.00 4.07
CA ASN A 51 -7.87 17.84 4.94
C ASN A 51 -9.05 17.81 5.94
N VAL A 52 -9.07 16.79 6.80
CA VAL A 52 -10.13 16.56 7.80
C VAL A 52 -10.26 17.73 8.79
N GLU A 53 -9.18 18.47 9.03
CA GLU A 53 -9.13 19.61 9.96
C GLU A 53 -9.48 20.94 9.25
N GLY A 54 -9.84 20.89 7.97
CA GLY A 54 -10.20 22.07 7.17
C GLY A 54 -8.99 22.86 6.65
N CYS A 55 -7.76 22.37 6.86
CA CYS A 55 -6.56 23.00 6.33
C CYS A 55 -6.44 22.73 4.82
N GLN A 56 -6.04 23.75 4.06
CA GLN A 56 -5.85 23.62 2.61
C GLN A 56 -4.65 22.72 2.33
N ARG A 57 -4.83 21.74 1.45
CA ARG A 57 -3.73 20.86 1.02
C ARG A 57 -2.75 21.60 0.12
N HIS A 58 -1.54 21.07 0.00
CA HIS A 58 -0.45 21.64 -0.81
C HIS A 58 0.03 23.03 -0.35
N CYS A 59 -0.28 23.44 0.88
CA CYS A 59 0.37 24.60 1.49
C CYS A 59 1.52 24.11 2.37
N ASP A 60 2.69 24.76 2.31
CA ASP A 60 3.87 24.32 3.06
C ASP A 60 3.62 24.25 4.58
N ALA A 61 2.71 25.08 5.10
CA ALA A 61 2.30 25.06 6.50
C ALA A 61 1.55 23.78 6.94
N THR A 62 1.09 22.95 6.00
CA THR A 62 0.37 21.68 6.26
C THR A 62 1.18 20.46 5.86
N ARG A 63 2.46 20.64 5.49
CA ARG A 63 3.34 19.56 5.11
C ARG A 63 4.24 19.16 6.27
N SER A 64 4.40 17.86 6.46
CA SER A 64 5.42 17.28 7.33
C SER A 64 6.49 16.66 6.44
N GLN A 65 7.60 17.37 6.24
CA GLN A 65 8.61 17.02 5.24
C GLN A 65 7.99 16.95 3.84
N ASN A 66 8.02 15.78 3.18
CA ASN A 66 7.45 15.59 1.85
C ASN A 66 5.95 15.30 1.84
N PHE A 67 5.35 15.03 3.00
CA PHE A 67 4.00 14.50 3.14
C PHE A 67 2.96 15.58 3.43
N ASP A 68 1.75 15.39 2.90
CA ASP A 68 0.56 16.14 3.31
C ASP A 68 0.02 15.55 4.63
N VAL A 69 -0.33 16.41 5.59
CA VAL A 69 -1.01 16.00 6.82
C VAL A 69 -2.50 15.80 6.55
N GLU A 70 -2.98 14.55 6.63
CA GLU A 70 -4.40 14.22 6.43
C GLU A 70 -5.18 14.25 7.75
N LEU A 71 -4.54 13.78 8.82
CA LEU A 71 -5.04 13.84 10.17
C LEU A 71 -3.85 14.01 11.13
N THR A 72 -3.79 15.16 11.81
CA THR A 72 -2.64 15.53 12.63
C THR A 72 -2.28 14.43 13.64
N GLY A 73 -1.00 14.03 13.61
CA GLY A 73 -0.44 13.01 14.50
C GLY A 73 -0.88 11.57 14.19
N ARG A 74 -1.71 11.33 13.16
CA ARG A 74 -2.28 10.00 12.89
C ARG A 74 -2.10 9.51 11.45
N LEU A 75 -2.29 10.38 10.45
CA LEU A 75 -2.28 10.00 9.04
C LEU A 75 -1.62 11.08 8.17
N TRP A 76 -0.72 10.63 7.29
CA TRP A 76 -0.07 11.44 6.27
C TRP A 76 -0.17 10.77 4.91
N SER A 77 -0.15 11.57 3.83
CA SER A 77 -0.14 11.05 2.46
C SER A 77 1.01 11.64 1.65
N LEU A 78 1.55 10.85 0.73
CA LEU A 78 2.55 11.25 -0.24
C LEU A 78 2.17 10.67 -1.60
N TRP A 79 2.37 11.47 -2.65
CA TRP A 79 1.90 11.18 -4.01
C TRP A 79 3.06 11.23 -5.00
N GLY A 80 3.09 10.28 -5.92
CA GLY A 80 3.94 10.31 -7.11
C GLY A 80 3.28 11.10 -8.24
N GLY A 81 4.01 11.25 -9.34
CA GLY A 81 3.48 11.77 -10.60
C GLY A 81 3.14 10.69 -11.63
N LEU A 82 3.47 9.42 -11.34
CA LEU A 82 3.41 8.34 -12.31
C LEU A 82 2.39 7.26 -11.93
N HIS A 83 1.67 6.77 -12.94
CA HIS A 83 0.73 5.66 -12.82
C HIS A 83 1.15 4.48 -13.73
N PRO A 84 0.94 3.21 -13.32
CA PRO A 84 1.18 2.02 -14.15
C PRO A 84 0.55 2.02 -15.55
N ARG A 85 -0.51 2.81 -15.76
CA ARG A 85 -1.16 2.99 -17.07
C ARG A 85 -0.58 4.11 -17.95
N ALA A 86 0.45 4.81 -17.47
CA ALA A 86 1.06 5.90 -18.23
C ALA A 86 1.57 5.42 -19.61
N PRO A 87 1.47 6.26 -20.66
CA PRO A 87 1.77 5.87 -22.04
C PRO A 87 3.25 5.58 -22.30
N TRP A 88 4.12 5.90 -21.34
CA TRP A 88 5.55 5.64 -21.40
C TRP A 88 5.92 4.15 -21.20
N PHE A 89 5.02 3.32 -20.64
CA PHE A 89 5.24 1.89 -20.44
C PHE A 89 4.90 1.08 -21.70
N ASP A 90 5.52 -0.07 -21.91
CA ASP A 90 5.22 -0.95 -23.05
C ASP A 90 3.74 -1.36 -23.03
N GLY A 91 3.03 -1.10 -24.14
CA GLY A 91 1.61 -1.39 -24.29
C GLY A 91 1.24 -2.87 -24.07
N LYS A 92 2.19 -3.80 -24.19
CA LYS A 92 1.98 -5.20 -23.84
C LYS A 92 1.71 -5.35 -22.35
N VAL A 93 2.51 -4.76 -21.46
CA VAL A 93 2.42 -4.99 -20.00
C VAL A 93 1.79 -3.85 -19.22
N ARG A 94 1.59 -2.69 -19.87
CA ARG A 94 1.03 -1.46 -19.28
C ARG A 94 -0.26 -1.73 -18.51
N GLY A 95 -0.30 -1.26 -17.26
CA GLY A 95 -1.41 -1.43 -16.32
C GLY A 95 -1.42 -2.76 -15.56
N ARG A 96 -0.57 -3.74 -15.91
CA ARG A 96 -0.53 -5.07 -15.27
C ARG A 96 0.55 -5.19 -14.19
N GLN A 97 1.47 -4.23 -14.13
CA GLN A 97 2.66 -4.25 -13.29
C GLN A 97 2.43 -3.88 -11.81
N THR A 98 1.18 -3.74 -11.36
CA THR A 98 0.85 -3.37 -9.96
C THR A 98 1.51 -4.29 -8.94
N LEU A 99 1.49 -5.61 -9.15
CA LEU A 99 2.12 -6.56 -8.24
C LEU A 99 3.63 -6.35 -8.17
N GLY A 100 4.28 -6.09 -9.31
CA GLY A 100 5.71 -5.76 -9.33
C GLY A 100 6.02 -4.47 -8.57
N CYS A 101 5.18 -3.44 -8.73
CA CYS A 101 5.32 -2.20 -7.97
C CYS A 101 5.14 -2.42 -6.46
N CYS A 102 4.22 -3.30 -6.06
CA CYS A 102 4.01 -3.64 -4.65
C CYS A 102 5.28 -4.29 -4.06
N VAL A 103 5.84 -5.28 -4.74
CA VAL A 103 7.07 -5.96 -4.31
C VAL A 103 8.22 -4.96 -4.15
N VAL A 104 8.43 -4.10 -5.15
CA VAL A 104 9.46 -3.06 -5.12
C VAL A 104 9.24 -2.08 -3.98
N ALA A 105 7.99 -1.68 -3.68
CA ALA A 105 7.70 -0.80 -2.55
C ALA A 105 8.11 -1.42 -1.20
N CYS A 106 7.92 -2.74 -1.03
CA CYS A 106 8.39 -3.45 0.16
C CYS A 106 9.92 -3.47 0.25
N CYS A 107 10.63 -3.70 -0.86
CA CYS A 107 12.10 -3.65 -0.91
C CYS A 107 12.67 -2.25 -0.59
N VAL A 108 12.00 -1.21 -1.09
CA VAL A 108 12.36 0.16 -0.72
C VAL A 108 12.10 0.38 0.77
N ALA A 109 10.97 -0.09 1.31
CA ALA A 109 10.66 0.05 2.73
C ALA A 109 11.67 -0.67 3.64
N SER A 110 12.22 -1.82 3.23
CA SER A 110 13.25 -2.54 4.00
C SER A 110 14.61 -1.84 3.98
N THR A 111 14.93 -1.12 2.91
CA THR A 111 16.21 -0.41 2.77
C THR A 111 16.22 0.93 3.53
N PHE A 112 15.07 1.60 3.66
CA PHE A 112 14.97 2.89 4.32
C PHE A 112 14.81 2.76 5.84
N ARG A 113 15.62 3.50 6.60
CA ARG A 113 15.51 3.53 8.07
C ARG A 113 14.25 4.26 8.54
N HIS A 114 13.82 5.29 7.82
CA HIS A 114 12.70 6.16 8.18
C HIS A 114 11.73 6.33 7.01
N LEU A 115 10.47 5.94 7.20
CA LEU A 115 9.42 6.07 6.18
C LEU A 115 9.12 7.53 5.79
N GLY A 116 9.43 8.49 6.69
CA GLY A 116 9.27 9.93 6.43
C GLY A 116 10.22 10.49 5.35
N GLU A 117 11.30 9.76 5.03
CA GLU A 117 12.28 10.18 4.01
C GLU A 117 11.79 9.95 2.58
N TRP A 118 10.65 9.28 2.41
CA TRP A 118 10.08 9.02 1.09
C TRP A 118 9.68 10.32 0.39
N SER A 119 9.75 10.32 -0.94
CA SER A 119 9.41 11.47 -1.79
C SER A 119 8.60 11.04 -3.00
N GLY A 120 7.92 11.98 -3.67
CA GLY A 120 7.16 11.67 -4.88
C GLY A 120 8.03 11.07 -5.98
N LYS A 121 9.29 11.53 -6.10
CA LYS A 121 10.28 10.95 -7.03
C LYS A 121 10.63 9.50 -6.69
N LEU A 122 10.67 9.15 -5.40
CA LEU A 122 10.88 7.77 -4.97
C LEU A 122 9.67 6.90 -5.33
N LEU A 123 8.45 7.41 -5.21
CA LEU A 123 7.25 6.69 -5.65
C LEU A 123 7.26 6.45 -7.15
N ASP A 124 7.65 7.45 -7.94
CA ASP A 124 7.81 7.27 -9.39
C ASP A 124 8.86 6.21 -9.70
N ALA A 125 10.01 6.24 -9.01
CA ALA A 125 11.06 5.23 -9.12
C ALA A 125 10.56 3.81 -8.76
N ILE A 126 9.72 3.66 -7.74
CA ILE A 126 9.06 2.39 -7.40
C ILE A 126 8.24 1.88 -8.60
N VAL A 127 7.46 2.76 -9.23
CA VAL A 127 6.62 2.39 -10.39
C VAL A 127 7.46 2.01 -11.61
N VAL A 128 8.60 2.70 -11.85
CA VAL A 128 9.56 2.34 -12.91
C VAL A 128 10.19 0.97 -12.67
N ASN A 129 10.72 0.74 -11.47
CA ASN A 129 11.40 -0.51 -11.13
C ASN A 129 10.40 -1.66 -11.02
N GLY A 130 9.16 -1.39 -10.60
CA GLY A 130 8.06 -2.35 -10.59
C GLY A 130 7.71 -2.87 -11.99
N ASP A 131 7.70 -2.00 -13.01
CA ASP A 131 7.55 -2.41 -14.42
C ASP A 131 8.71 -3.30 -14.88
N ARG A 132 9.95 -2.91 -14.57
CA ARG A 132 11.14 -3.70 -14.92
C ARG A 132 11.07 -5.10 -14.31
N TYR A 133 10.79 -5.17 -13.01
CA TYR A 133 10.68 -6.42 -12.28
C TYR A 133 9.51 -7.28 -12.77
N TYR A 134 8.35 -6.68 -13.06
CA TYR A 134 7.22 -7.38 -13.65
C TYR A 134 7.56 -7.97 -15.03
N ARG A 135 8.24 -7.22 -15.90
CA ARG A 135 8.66 -7.71 -17.22
C ARG A 135 9.64 -8.88 -17.12
N ALA A 136 10.61 -8.80 -16.22
CA ALA A 136 11.51 -9.93 -15.93
C ALA A 136 10.71 -11.18 -15.49
N SER A 137 9.67 -11.00 -14.67
CA SER A 137 8.79 -12.09 -14.22
C SER A 137 7.95 -12.67 -15.37
N VAL A 138 7.45 -11.82 -16.27
CA VAL A 138 6.74 -12.26 -17.49
C VAL A 138 7.66 -13.04 -18.42
N GLU A 139 8.90 -12.59 -18.59
CA GLU A 139 9.92 -13.26 -19.39
C GLU A 139 10.28 -14.62 -18.78
N GLN A 140 10.49 -14.71 -17.46
CA GLN A 140 10.80 -15.97 -16.79
C GLN A 140 9.63 -16.97 -16.87
N SER A 141 8.40 -16.50 -16.62
CA SER A 141 7.20 -17.35 -16.60
C SER A 141 6.65 -17.66 -17.99
N GLN A 142 7.12 -16.96 -19.03
CA GLN A 142 6.63 -17.02 -20.41
C GLN A 142 5.12 -16.71 -20.56
N ARG A 143 4.53 -15.99 -19.59
CA ARG A 143 3.09 -15.68 -19.53
C ARG A 143 2.78 -14.23 -19.91
N TRP A 144 2.94 -13.92 -21.19
CA TRP A 144 2.72 -12.57 -21.72
C TRP A 144 1.25 -12.14 -21.79
N ASP A 145 0.31 -13.09 -21.83
CA ASP A 145 -1.12 -12.89 -22.01
C ASP A 145 -1.91 -12.82 -20.69
N LEU A 146 -1.29 -13.18 -19.57
CA LEU A 146 -1.95 -13.27 -18.27
C LEU A 146 -1.54 -12.14 -17.33
N HIS A 147 -2.39 -11.89 -16.33
CA HIS A 147 -1.97 -11.14 -15.14
C HIS A 147 -1.19 -12.10 -14.25
N LEU A 148 0.05 -11.75 -13.94
CA LEU A 148 0.85 -12.58 -13.04
C LEU A 148 0.23 -12.59 -11.64
N GLY A 149 0.10 -13.80 -11.11
CA GLY A 149 -0.06 -14.06 -9.70
C GLY A 149 1.29 -14.04 -9.00
N VAL A 150 1.23 -14.14 -7.67
CA VAL A 150 2.41 -14.19 -6.81
C VAL A 150 3.38 -15.31 -7.18
N ASP A 151 2.88 -16.51 -7.48
CA ASP A 151 3.69 -17.68 -7.83
C ASP A 151 4.41 -17.55 -9.18
N ASP A 152 4.05 -16.54 -9.96
CA ASP A 152 4.58 -16.29 -11.30
C ASP A 152 5.69 -15.24 -11.29
N MET A 153 5.87 -14.56 -10.16
CA MET A 153 6.85 -13.51 -9.98
C MET A 153 8.24 -14.12 -9.74
N CYS A 154 9.29 -13.43 -10.18
CA CYS A 154 10.67 -13.81 -9.86
C CYS A 154 10.85 -13.95 -8.34
N SER A 155 11.68 -14.87 -7.87
CA SER A 155 11.98 -15.01 -6.43
C SER A 155 12.90 -13.91 -5.90
N GLU A 156 13.59 -13.22 -6.82
CA GLU A 156 14.60 -12.20 -6.52
C GLU A 156 14.20 -10.89 -7.19
N CYS A 157 14.22 -9.81 -6.43
CA CYS A 157 13.98 -8.46 -6.93
C CYS A 157 15.24 -7.62 -6.70
N GLU A 158 15.84 -7.13 -7.78
CA GLU A 158 16.97 -6.20 -7.73
C GLU A 158 16.44 -4.76 -7.76
N THR A 159 16.63 -4.04 -6.66
CA THR A 159 16.24 -2.63 -6.55
C THR A 159 17.34 -1.82 -5.90
N CYS A 160 17.87 -0.81 -6.60
CA CYS A 160 18.77 0.22 -6.06
C CYS A 160 19.83 -0.32 -5.07
N ASP A 161 20.66 -1.28 -5.52
CA ASP A 161 21.77 -1.92 -4.80
C ASP A 161 21.40 -2.91 -3.67
N THR A 162 20.11 -3.28 -3.53
CA THR A 162 19.65 -4.29 -2.57
C THR A 162 18.90 -5.42 -3.27
N TRP A 163 19.12 -6.66 -2.79
CA TRP A 163 18.39 -7.85 -3.24
C TRP A 163 17.37 -8.24 -2.17
N CYS A 164 16.12 -8.47 -2.57
CA CYS A 164 15.09 -9.03 -1.71
C CYS A 164 14.76 -10.45 -2.13
N ASN A 165 14.60 -11.36 -1.16
CA ASN A 165 14.00 -12.66 -1.45
C ASN A 165 12.52 -12.60 -1.15
N LEU A 166 11.74 -13.04 -2.11
CA LEU A 166 10.32 -13.21 -1.92
C LEU A 166 10.07 -14.63 -1.43
N SER A 167 9.86 -14.78 -0.12
CA SER A 167 9.22 -15.96 0.42
C SER A 167 7.72 -15.68 0.47
N TRP A 168 6.95 -16.51 -0.21
CA TRP A 168 5.52 -16.33 -0.31
C TRP A 168 4.86 -17.29 0.69
N TRP A 169 4.41 -16.78 1.83
CA TRP A 169 3.58 -17.56 2.75
C TRP A 169 2.11 -17.17 2.61
N PRO A 170 1.24 -18.05 2.07
CA PRO A 170 -0.17 -17.93 2.34
C PRO A 170 -0.34 -18.00 3.85
N SER A 171 -0.95 -16.98 4.43
CA SER A 171 -1.39 -17.01 5.83
C SER A 171 -2.45 -18.12 5.96
N GLY A 172 -2.02 -19.37 6.12
CA GLY A 172 -2.92 -20.54 6.10
C GLY A 172 -2.29 -21.92 5.98
N THR A 173 -1.01 -22.09 5.65
CA THR A 173 -0.38 -23.43 5.59
C THR A 173 0.92 -23.49 6.38
N SER A 174 0.85 -24.10 7.57
CA SER A 174 1.97 -24.25 8.51
C SER A 174 2.48 -25.70 8.49
N ILE A 175 3.80 -25.90 8.53
CA ILE A 175 4.46 -27.20 8.80
C ILE A 175 4.83 -27.36 10.30
N VAL A 176 4.42 -26.45 11.20
CA VAL A 176 4.71 -26.53 12.66
C VAL A 176 3.45 -26.13 13.49
N PRO A 177 3.18 -26.74 14.68
CA PRO A 177 1.85 -27.19 15.10
C PRO A 177 1.03 -26.15 15.87
N GLN A 178 0.72 -25.02 15.24
CA GLN A 178 -0.50 -24.28 15.57
C GLN A 178 -1.18 -23.87 14.27
N PRO A 179 -2.38 -24.39 13.95
CA PRO A 179 -3.10 -23.93 12.79
C PRO A 179 -3.47 -22.47 13.01
N ALA A 180 -3.09 -21.61 12.06
CA ALA A 180 -3.78 -20.33 11.92
C ALA A 180 -5.29 -20.63 11.85
N PRO A 181 -6.15 -19.97 12.62
CA PRO A 181 -7.60 -20.18 12.52
C PRO A 181 -8.06 -20.08 11.07
N GLU A 182 -8.87 -21.04 10.63
CA GLU A 182 -9.36 -21.19 9.23
C GLU A 182 -10.04 -19.93 8.69
N HIS A 183 -10.49 -19.04 9.58
CA HIS A 183 -11.06 -17.75 9.27
C HIS A 183 -10.49 -16.69 10.23
N MET A 184 -9.72 -15.73 9.70
CA MET A 184 -9.29 -14.53 10.42
C MET A 184 -10.02 -13.31 9.84
N SER A 185 -10.41 -12.38 10.71
CA SER A 185 -10.67 -11.00 10.29
C SER A 185 -9.39 -10.34 9.76
N LEU A 186 -9.52 -9.22 9.04
CA LEU A 186 -8.38 -8.51 8.50
C LEU A 186 -7.46 -7.99 9.62
N LEU A 187 -8.00 -7.51 10.73
CA LEU A 187 -7.25 -7.07 11.90
C LEU A 187 -6.51 -8.23 12.57
N GLU A 188 -7.14 -9.40 12.70
CA GLU A 188 -6.48 -10.60 13.21
C GLU A 188 -5.34 -11.05 12.28
N GLY A 189 -5.59 -11.05 10.97
CA GLY A 189 -4.59 -11.36 9.95
C GLY A 189 -3.40 -10.40 9.98
N LEU A 190 -3.65 -9.08 10.05
CA LEU A 190 -2.60 -8.08 10.17
C LEU A 190 -1.81 -8.22 11.47
N ASN A 191 -2.48 -8.44 12.61
CA ASN A 191 -1.80 -8.69 13.88
C ASN A 191 -0.91 -9.93 13.80
N TYR A 192 -1.44 -11.04 13.27
CA TYR A 192 -0.69 -12.28 13.11
C TYR A 192 0.51 -12.10 12.18
N PHE A 193 0.33 -11.39 11.06
CA PHE A 193 1.39 -11.06 10.11
C PHE A 193 2.55 -10.31 10.79
N PHE A 194 2.24 -9.25 11.54
CA PHE A 194 3.25 -8.40 12.18
C PHE A 194 3.99 -9.04 13.34
N THR A 195 3.56 -10.22 13.82
CA THR A 195 4.37 -11.01 14.77
C THR A 195 5.60 -11.66 14.13
N ARG A 196 5.64 -11.75 12.79
CA ARG A 196 6.68 -12.48 12.03
C ARG A 196 7.33 -11.64 10.96
N PHE A 197 6.56 -10.77 10.29
CA PHE A 197 6.99 -10.07 9.08
C PHE A 197 6.83 -8.56 9.25
N GLN A 198 7.71 -7.79 8.61
CA GLN A 198 7.64 -6.33 8.63
C GLN A 198 6.91 -5.77 7.42
N PHE A 199 7.05 -6.40 6.25
CA PHE A 199 6.58 -5.88 4.97
C PHE A 199 5.87 -6.97 4.18
N GLY A 200 4.80 -6.59 3.50
CA GLY A 200 4.01 -7.53 2.74
C GLY A 200 3.13 -6.90 1.67
N VAL A 201 2.55 -7.76 0.85
CA VAL A 201 1.52 -7.43 -0.13
C VAL A 201 0.20 -8.01 0.34
N LEU A 202 -0.84 -7.19 0.35
CA LEU A 202 -2.21 -7.65 0.57
C LEU A 202 -2.89 -7.78 -0.78
N GLU A 203 -3.50 -8.94 -1.03
CA GLU A 203 -4.38 -9.18 -2.17
C GLU A 203 -5.81 -9.44 -1.67
N CYS A 204 -6.78 -8.79 -2.30
CA CYS A 204 -8.18 -9.08 -2.08
C CYS A 204 -8.95 -8.76 -3.37
N GLN A 205 -9.58 -9.78 -3.96
CA GLN A 205 -10.12 -9.70 -5.32
C GLN A 205 -9.02 -9.29 -6.32
N GLU A 206 -9.25 -8.26 -7.13
CA GLU A 206 -8.28 -7.74 -8.10
C GLU A 206 -7.42 -6.60 -7.54
N ARG A 207 -7.58 -6.26 -6.25
CA ARG A 207 -6.83 -5.18 -5.60
C ARG A 207 -5.62 -5.72 -4.88
N ARG A 208 -4.49 -5.04 -5.10
CA ARG A 208 -3.19 -5.35 -4.50
C ARG A 208 -2.53 -4.07 -4.06
N PHE A 209 -2.02 -4.05 -2.84
CA PHE A 209 -1.18 -2.97 -2.33
C PHE A 209 -0.17 -3.50 -1.33
N SER A 210 0.91 -2.75 -1.15
CA SER A 210 1.92 -3.06 -0.16
C SER A 210 1.60 -2.42 1.16
N PHE A 211 2.02 -3.07 2.23
CA PHE A 211 1.90 -2.56 3.57
C PHE A 211 3.09 -2.99 4.41
N GLY A 212 3.28 -2.33 5.54
CA GLY A 212 4.29 -2.76 6.48
C GLY A 212 4.43 -1.84 7.69
N HIS A 213 5.43 -2.12 8.50
CA HIS A 213 5.73 -1.38 9.72
C HIS A 213 7.22 -1.06 9.85
N SER A 214 7.54 0.18 10.23
CA SER A 214 8.89 0.58 10.61
C SER A 214 8.97 0.76 12.12
N SER A 215 9.90 0.04 12.77
CA SER A 215 10.17 0.14 14.21
C SER A 215 11.06 1.32 14.61
N SER A 216 11.27 2.29 13.71
CA SER A 216 12.04 3.49 14.02
C SER A 216 11.36 4.35 15.10
N ARG A 217 12.09 5.30 15.70
CA ARG A 217 11.57 6.17 16.79
C ARG A 217 10.32 6.97 16.37
N ASP A 218 10.29 7.42 15.11
CA ASP A 218 9.14 8.07 14.50
C ASP A 218 8.25 7.10 13.72
N GLY A 219 8.49 5.80 13.90
CA GLY A 219 7.91 4.68 13.19
C GLY A 219 6.40 4.59 13.26
N GLY A 220 5.88 3.67 12.47
CA GLY A 220 4.47 3.51 12.19
C GLY A 220 4.29 2.56 11.04
N TYR A 221 3.11 2.60 10.44
CA TYR A 221 2.68 1.73 9.37
C TYR A 221 2.65 2.48 8.05
N PHE A 222 2.85 1.78 6.94
CA PHE A 222 2.54 2.32 5.62
C PHE A 222 1.57 1.45 4.85
N LEU A 223 0.91 2.08 3.88
CA LEU A 223 0.19 1.43 2.77
C LEU A 223 0.63 2.13 1.49
N PHE A 224 1.14 1.38 0.50
CA PHE A 224 1.47 1.88 -0.84
C PHE A 224 0.54 1.27 -1.87
N ASP A 225 -0.14 2.11 -2.64
CA ASP A 225 -1.00 1.70 -3.76
C ASP A 225 -0.63 2.49 -5.03
N CYS A 226 -0.70 1.81 -6.17
CA CYS A 226 -0.48 2.40 -7.48
C CYS A 226 -1.54 1.98 -8.51
N SER A 227 -2.62 1.32 -8.06
CA SER A 227 -3.70 0.86 -8.92
C SER A 227 -4.86 1.86 -9.04
N ALA A 228 -4.94 2.82 -8.12
CA ALA A 228 -6.02 3.79 -8.06
C ALA A 228 -6.05 4.72 -9.28
N TRP A 229 -7.25 4.81 -9.88
CA TRP A 229 -7.56 5.58 -11.07
C TRP A 229 -8.99 6.11 -10.93
N ASP A 230 -9.23 7.37 -11.29
CA ASP A 230 -10.50 8.07 -11.17
C ASP A 230 -11.09 8.04 -9.74
N ASP A 231 -12.43 7.99 -9.65
CA ASP A 231 -13.18 7.91 -8.41
C ASP A 231 -12.78 6.66 -7.59
N PRO A 232 -12.60 6.80 -6.26
CA PRO A 232 -12.91 7.98 -5.45
C PRO A 232 -11.70 8.87 -5.14
N LEU A 233 -10.50 8.56 -5.63
CA LEU A 233 -9.28 9.24 -5.20
C LEU A 233 -8.85 10.38 -6.12
N PHE A 234 -8.99 10.22 -7.42
CA PHE A 234 -8.48 11.14 -8.43
C PHE A 234 -9.60 11.72 -9.27
N PRO A 235 -9.44 12.93 -9.84
CA PRO A 235 -10.31 13.42 -10.92
C PRO A 235 -10.41 12.41 -12.07
N ASP A 236 -11.40 12.61 -12.94
CA ASP A 236 -11.62 11.72 -14.08
C ASP A 236 -10.42 11.73 -15.04
N ASP A 237 -10.12 10.56 -15.59
CA ASP A 237 -8.96 10.22 -16.43
C ASP A 237 -7.60 10.49 -15.77
N MET A 238 -7.53 10.38 -14.44
CA MET A 238 -6.30 10.58 -13.67
C MET A 238 -6.03 9.44 -12.69
N GLY A 239 -4.75 9.19 -12.44
CA GLY A 239 -4.28 8.27 -11.41
C GLY A 239 -2.82 8.51 -11.10
N ALA A 240 -2.37 8.05 -9.94
CA ALA A 240 -0.98 8.11 -9.52
C ALA A 240 -0.71 7.06 -8.44
N SER A 241 0.56 6.70 -8.25
CA SER A 241 0.98 6.00 -7.04
C SER A 241 0.93 6.90 -5.82
N TYR A 242 0.61 6.33 -4.66
CA TYR A 242 0.63 7.03 -3.39
C TYR A 242 1.04 6.11 -2.25
N VAL A 243 1.50 6.72 -1.16
CA VAL A 243 1.72 6.05 0.11
C VAL A 243 1.00 6.80 1.22
N LEU A 244 0.41 6.04 2.14
CA LEU A 244 -0.19 6.53 3.37
C LEU A 244 0.70 6.11 4.54
N LEU A 245 1.05 7.04 5.41
CA LEU A 245 1.72 6.72 6.68
C LEU A 245 0.72 6.84 7.82
N ALA A 246 0.55 5.76 8.57
CA ALA A 246 -0.36 5.67 9.69
C ALA A 246 0.42 5.48 10.99
N LYS A 247 0.11 6.27 12.03
CA LYS A 247 0.85 6.14 13.30
C LYS A 247 0.50 4.88 14.09
N GLN A 248 -0.71 4.35 13.90
CA GLN A 248 -1.26 3.23 14.67
C GLN A 248 -1.87 2.18 13.74
N LEU A 249 -1.86 0.92 14.17
CA LEU A 249 -2.42 -0.19 13.41
C LEU A 249 -3.90 0.03 13.05
N GLN A 250 -4.66 0.64 13.96
CA GLN A 250 -6.06 0.97 13.69
C GLN A 250 -6.23 1.95 12.52
N MET A 251 -5.30 2.90 12.36
CA MET A 251 -5.30 3.80 11.21
C MET A 251 -4.88 3.08 9.93
N LEU A 252 -3.91 2.16 10.01
CA LEU A 252 -3.60 1.29 8.86
C LEU A 252 -4.85 0.49 8.46
N LEU A 253 -5.54 -0.15 9.41
CA LEU A 253 -6.75 -0.92 9.15
C LEU A 253 -7.83 -0.07 8.45
N TYR A 254 -8.05 1.16 8.92
CA TYR A 254 -8.94 2.11 8.24
C TYR A 254 -8.52 2.34 6.80
N CYS A 255 -7.23 2.62 6.56
CA CYS A 255 -6.70 2.85 5.23
C CYS A 255 -6.89 1.63 4.31
N VAL A 256 -6.63 0.44 4.84
CA VAL A 256 -6.79 -0.86 4.15
C VAL A 256 -8.25 -1.08 3.75
N VAL A 257 -9.20 -0.95 4.69
CA VAL A 257 -10.63 -1.18 4.42
C VAL A 257 -11.18 -0.21 3.37
N VAL A 258 -10.81 1.07 3.47
CA VAL A 258 -11.24 2.11 2.51
C VAL A 258 -10.56 1.92 1.15
N THR A 259 -9.27 1.55 1.11
CA THR A 259 -8.54 1.25 -0.14
C THR A 259 -9.08 0.00 -0.82
N LEU A 260 -9.51 -1.02 -0.07
CA LEU A 260 -10.15 -2.21 -0.63
C LEU A 260 -11.54 -1.93 -1.21
N ASN A 261 -12.27 -0.99 -0.62
CA ASN A 261 -13.63 -0.63 -1.01
C ASN A 261 -14.59 -1.83 -1.16
N VAL A 262 -14.43 -2.87 -0.33
CA VAL A 262 -15.23 -4.09 -0.41
C VAL A 262 -16.51 -3.94 0.41
N ARG A 263 -17.66 -4.05 -0.28
CA ARG A 263 -19.00 -3.94 0.33
C ARG A 263 -19.65 -5.28 0.69
N ARG A 264 -19.05 -6.39 0.26
CA ARG A 264 -19.51 -7.76 0.54
C ARG A 264 -18.85 -8.27 1.82
N ARG A 265 -19.58 -9.04 2.63
CA ARG A 265 -19.02 -9.73 3.80
C ARG A 265 -18.33 -11.02 3.38
N ASN A 266 -17.41 -11.50 4.23
CA ASN A 266 -16.73 -12.79 4.08
C ASN A 266 -15.97 -12.91 2.75
N VAL A 267 -15.29 -11.84 2.35
CA VAL A 267 -14.42 -11.85 1.16
C VAL A 267 -13.04 -12.33 1.58
N GLU A 268 -12.51 -13.31 0.84
CA GLU A 268 -11.15 -13.81 1.03
C GLU A 268 -10.12 -12.71 0.74
N PHE A 269 -9.10 -12.66 1.59
CA PHE A 269 -7.90 -11.86 1.37
C PHE A 269 -6.67 -12.74 1.61
N ARG A 270 -5.54 -12.34 1.02
CA ARG A 270 -4.26 -13.02 1.17
C ARG A 270 -3.22 -11.99 1.60
N LEU A 271 -2.40 -12.37 2.57
CA LEU A 271 -1.23 -11.61 2.99
C LEU A 271 -0.01 -12.40 2.57
N TYR A 272 0.87 -11.73 1.85
CA TYR A 272 2.15 -12.25 1.38
C TYR A 272 3.26 -11.45 2.05
N ASN A 273 4.26 -12.10 2.61
CA ASN A 273 5.44 -11.40 3.12
C ASN A 273 6.44 -11.08 2.00
N VAL A 274 7.25 -10.06 2.21
CA VAL A 274 8.39 -9.71 1.36
C VAL A 274 9.56 -9.45 2.30
N ASP A 275 10.54 -10.34 2.30
CA ASP A 275 11.67 -10.26 3.24
C ASP A 275 12.96 -9.84 2.52
N GLU A 276 13.77 -9.04 3.20
CA GLU A 276 15.14 -8.79 2.74
C GLU A 276 15.95 -10.07 2.95
N ALA A 277 16.57 -10.58 1.88
CA ALA A 277 17.58 -11.60 2.03
C ALA A 277 18.95 -11.02 1.73
N ARG A 278 19.80 -11.05 2.74
CA ARG A 278 21.22 -10.83 2.52
C ARG A 278 21.79 -12.06 1.86
N LEU A 279 22.29 -11.91 0.65
CA LEU A 279 23.10 -12.96 0.03
C LEU A 279 24.23 -13.38 1.00
N PRO A 280 24.52 -14.68 1.11
CA PRO A 280 25.76 -15.14 1.71
C PRO A 280 26.93 -14.44 1.01
N GLY A 281 27.91 -13.97 1.79
CA GLY A 281 29.00 -13.10 1.31
C GLY A 281 29.85 -13.64 0.16
N ASP A 282 29.64 -14.89 -0.28
CA ASP A 282 30.33 -15.49 -1.42
C ASP A 282 29.76 -15.09 -2.80
N ALA A 283 28.51 -14.61 -2.89
CA ALA A 283 27.96 -14.13 -4.17
C ALA A 283 28.57 -12.79 -4.63
N ARG A 284 29.17 -12.02 -3.70
CA ARG A 284 29.90 -10.77 -4.03
C ARG A 284 31.17 -11.02 -4.84
N LYS A 285 31.74 -12.24 -4.80
CA LYS A 285 32.98 -12.57 -5.52
C LYS A 285 32.75 -12.94 -6.98
N CYS A 286 31.50 -13.21 -7.40
CA CYS A 286 31.21 -13.62 -8.78
C CYS A 286 31.03 -12.45 -9.76
N ILE A 287 31.10 -11.19 -9.30
CA ILE A 287 30.87 -10.00 -10.14
C ILE A 287 32.12 -9.11 -10.25
N GLU A 288 33.12 -9.30 -9.38
CA GLU A 288 34.40 -8.55 -9.43
C GLU A 288 35.59 -9.41 -9.89
N GLY A 289 35.35 -10.38 -10.77
CA GLY A 289 36.40 -11.27 -11.25
C GLY A 289 36.32 -11.55 -12.73
N GLU A 290 36.82 -10.63 -13.55
CA GLU A 290 37.65 -10.98 -14.72
C GLU A 290 38.48 -9.76 -15.16
N PRO A 291 39.73 -9.99 -15.56
CA PRO A 291 40.20 -9.55 -16.87
C PRO A 291 40.08 -10.65 -17.92
#